data_AF-A0A959VXW8-F1
#
_entry.id   AF-A0A959VXW8-F1
#
_cell.length_a   1.000
_cell.length_b   1.000
_cell.length_c   1.000
_cell.angle_alpha   90.00
_cell.angle_beta   90.00
_cell.angle_gamma   90.00
#
_symmetry.space_group_name_H-M   'P 1'
#
loop_
_entity.id
_entity.type
_entity.pdbx_description
1 polymer ?
#
loop_
_entity_poly.entity_id
_entity_poly.type
_entity_poly.pdbx_seq_one_letter_code
_entity_poly.pdbx_strand_id
1 'polypeptide(L)'
;MMILTGRTILSAVKPPYPYGNEFIGQFLFALQLCWFPMLISTVAFGFGAPGLQAANFLSLFGALDRLGGFFVLASIREFAPFVTAVVVAGVAGTAITA
;
A
#
# COMPACT_ATOMS: atom_id res chain seq x y z
N MET A 1 10.05 -17.68 15.70
CA MET A 1 9.72 -16.24 15.63
C MET A 1 8.61 -15.80 16.60
N MET A 2 7.63 -16.64 16.96
CA MET A 2 6.50 -16.23 17.82
C MET A 2 6.89 -15.70 19.22
N ILE A 3 7.95 -16.26 19.83
CA ILE A 3 8.44 -15.85 21.16
C ILE A 3 9.15 -14.49 21.11
N LEU A 4 9.90 -14.20 20.04
CA LEU A 4 10.55 -12.91 19.87
C LEU A 4 9.51 -11.82 19.64
N THR A 5 8.55 -12.02 18.72
CA THR A 5 7.45 -11.08 18.49
C THR A 5 6.69 -10.78 19.78
N GLY A 6 6.39 -11.80 20.60
CA GLY A 6 5.74 -11.61 21.89
C GLY A 6 6.56 -10.76 22.86
N ARG A 7 7.88 -10.95 22.91
CA ARG A 7 8.79 -10.10 23.71
C ARG A 7 8.89 -8.68 23.16
N THR A 8 8.93 -8.48 21.84
CA THR A 8 8.95 -7.14 21.24
C THR A 8 7.67 -6.38 21.53
N ILE A 9 6.50 -7.05 21.45
CA ILE A 9 5.21 -6.46 21.81
C ILE A 9 5.16 -6.08 23.30
N LEU A 10 5.61 -6.97 24.18
CA LEU A 10 5.68 -6.69 25.63
C LEU A 10 6.60 -5.51 25.94
N SER A 11 7.74 -5.42 25.26
CA SER A 11 8.68 -4.30 25.39
C SER A 11 8.20 -3.02 24.75
N ALA A 12 7.31 -3.07 23.75
CA ALA A 12 6.68 -1.91 23.11
C ALA A 12 5.56 -1.29 23.97
N VAL A 13 4.93 -2.09 24.83
CA VAL A 13 3.81 -1.65 25.69
C VAL A 13 4.27 -1.27 27.09
N LYS A 14 5.30 -1.94 27.64
CA LYS A 14 5.82 -1.64 28.98
C LYS A 14 6.88 -0.53 28.95
N PRO A 15 6.81 0.48 29.84
CA PRO A 15 7.85 1.48 30.00
C PRO A 15 9.16 0.86 30.54
N PRO A 16 10.34 1.44 30.26
CA PRO A 16 10.60 2.69 29.56
C PRO A 16 10.40 2.56 28.03
N TYR A 17 10.02 3.66 27.35
CA TYR A 17 9.80 3.73 25.90
C TYR A 17 11.02 4.36 25.17
N PRO A 18 12.18 3.67 25.04
CA PRO A 18 13.40 4.24 24.47
C PRO A 18 13.37 4.42 22.93
N TYR A 19 12.33 3.97 22.24
CA TYR A 19 12.31 3.79 20.78
C TYR A 19 11.85 5.00 19.96
N GLY A 20 11.53 6.14 20.58
CA GLY A 20 10.96 7.30 19.87
C GLY A 20 11.79 7.77 18.68
N ASN A 21 13.11 7.90 18.85
CA ASN A 21 14.00 8.40 17.78
C ASN A 21 14.27 7.32 16.71
N GLU A 22 14.43 6.07 17.13
CA GLU A 22 14.63 4.91 16.24
C GLU A 22 13.40 4.68 15.35
N PHE A 23 12.20 4.84 15.91
CA PHE A 23 10.94 4.68 15.19
C PHE A 23 10.76 5.71 14.08
N ILE A 24 11.08 6.98 14.35
CA ILE A 24 11.03 8.04 13.34
C ILE A 24 12.02 7.76 12.22
N GLY A 25 13.23 7.29 12.55
CA GLY A 25 14.24 6.89 11.58
C GLY A 25 13.75 5.76 10.65
N GLN A 26 13.21 4.68 11.23
CA GLN A 26 12.69 3.56 10.44
C GLN A 26 11.45 3.92 9.62
N PHE A 27 10.57 4.76 10.15
CA PHE A 27 9.40 5.24 9.43
C PHE A 27 9.78 6.08 8.21
N LEU A 28 10.70 7.03 8.39
CA LEU A 28 11.20 7.86 7.28
C LEU A 28 11.96 7.03 6.24
N PHE A 29 12.75 6.05 6.68
CA PHE A 29 13.43 5.11 5.77
C PHE A 29 12.42 4.33 4.92
N ALA A 30 11.41 3.72 5.53
CA ALA A 30 10.38 2.98 4.81
C ALA A 30 9.60 3.88 3.82
N LEU A 31 9.28 5.11 4.23
CA LEU A 31 8.58 6.08 3.39
C LEU A 31 9.43 6.52 2.18
N GLN A 32 10.71 6.85 2.41
CA GLN A 32 11.65 7.26 1.37
C GLN A 32 11.97 6.14 0.37
N LEU A 33 11.86 4.88 0.78
CA LEU A 33 12.07 3.76 -0.11
C LEU A 33 10.79 3.41 -0.90
N CYS A 34 9.61 3.55 -0.29
CA CYS A 34 8.34 3.10 -0.90
C CYS A 34 7.63 4.17 -1.75
N TRP A 35 7.89 5.47 -1.58
CA TRP A 35 7.10 6.52 -2.26
C TRP A 35 7.12 6.41 -3.79
N PHE A 36 8.31 6.23 -4.38
CA PHE A 36 8.49 6.17 -5.83
C PHE A 36 7.83 4.92 -6.45
N PRO A 37 8.10 3.70 -5.96
CA PRO A 37 7.43 2.52 -6.49
C PRO A 37 5.91 2.56 -6.25
N MET A 38 5.43 3.07 -5.11
CA MET A 38 3.99 3.24 -4.89
C MET A 38 3.35 4.16 -5.92
N LEU A 39 3.98 5.29 -6.24
CA LEU A 39 3.44 6.24 -7.22
C LEU A 39 3.31 5.58 -8.59
N ILE A 40 4.38 4.93 -9.07
CA ILE A 40 4.38 4.26 -10.37
C ILE A 40 3.32 3.14 -10.41
N SER A 41 3.28 2.29 -9.40
CA SER A 41 2.32 1.17 -9.35
C SER A 41 0.88 1.66 -9.31
N THR A 42 0.59 2.74 -8.57
CA THR A 42 -0.78 3.30 -8.47
C THR A 42 -1.23 3.88 -9.82
N VAL A 43 -0.34 4.59 -10.53
CA VAL A 43 -0.65 5.14 -11.86
C VAL A 43 -0.84 4.01 -12.88
N ALA A 44 0.04 3.02 -12.89
CA ALA A 44 -0.04 1.90 -13.84
C ALA A 44 -1.32 1.07 -13.63
N PHE A 45 -1.64 0.69 -12.39
CA PHE A 45 -2.85 -0.06 -12.09
C PHE A 45 -4.11 0.78 -12.33
N GLY A 46 -4.13 2.05 -11.92
CA GLY A 46 -5.27 2.94 -12.09
C GLY A 46 -5.62 3.19 -13.56
N PHE A 47 -4.63 3.45 -14.41
CA PHE A 47 -4.90 3.64 -15.85
C PHE A 47 -5.25 2.33 -16.57
N GLY A 48 -4.61 1.22 -16.21
CA GLY A 48 -4.80 -0.06 -16.90
C GLY A 48 -6.19 -0.67 -16.67
N ALA A 49 -6.43 -1.15 -15.45
CA ALA A 49 -7.62 -1.97 -15.17
C ALA A 49 -8.92 -1.12 -15.04
N PRO A 50 -9.04 -0.20 -14.07
CA PRO A 50 -10.26 0.58 -13.90
C PRO A 50 -10.38 1.74 -14.90
N GLY A 51 -9.28 2.19 -15.52
CA GLY A 51 -9.31 3.19 -16.59
C GLY A 51 -9.70 2.57 -17.92
N LEU A 52 -8.76 1.92 -18.60
CA LEU A 52 -8.95 1.43 -19.97
C LEU A 52 -9.87 0.21 -20.06
N GLN A 53 -9.71 -0.76 -19.17
CA GLN A 53 -10.48 -2.01 -19.26
C GLN A 53 -11.95 -1.83 -18.88
N ALA A 54 -12.22 -1.06 -17.82
CA ALA A 54 -13.59 -0.72 -17.44
C ALA A 54 -14.26 0.23 -18.44
N ALA A 55 -13.51 1.15 -19.09
CA ALA A 55 -14.05 1.99 -20.16
C ALA A 55 -14.60 1.17 -21.31
N ASN A 56 -13.83 0.18 -21.77
CA ASN A 56 -14.23 -0.67 -22.88
C ASN A 56 -15.50 -1.48 -22.53
N PHE A 57 -15.58 -1.98 -21.29
CA PHE A 57 -16.75 -2.68 -20.79
C PHE A 57 -17.98 -1.78 -20.67
N LEU A 58 -17.85 -0.58 -20.07
CA LEU A 58 -18.98 0.37 -19.93
C LEU A 58 -19.43 0.97 -21.26
N SER A 59 -18.52 1.10 -22.23
CA SER A 59 -18.84 1.53 -23.60
C SER A 59 -19.78 0.54 -24.28
N LEU A 60 -19.55 -0.77 -24.10
CA LEU A 60 -20.43 -1.83 -24.62
C LEU A 60 -21.86 -1.75 -24.05
N PHE A 61 -22.01 -1.32 -22.79
CA PHE A 61 -23.31 -1.11 -22.15
C PHE A 61 -23.89 0.31 -22.34
N GLY A 62 -23.20 1.19 -23.07
CA GLY A 62 -23.61 2.59 -23.26
C GLY A 62 -23.66 3.42 -21.97
N ALA A 63 -22.95 2.98 -20.93
CA ALA A 63 -23.01 3.57 -19.58
C ALA A 63 -21.68 4.23 -19.16
N LEU A 64 -20.95 4.82 -20.11
CA LEU A 64 -19.65 5.47 -19.87
C LEU A 64 -19.71 6.57 -18.80
N ASP A 65 -20.86 7.23 -18.62
CA ASP A 65 -21.05 8.24 -17.58
C ASP A 65 -20.88 7.69 -16.15
N ARG A 66 -20.96 6.37 -15.95
CA ARG A 66 -20.75 5.70 -14.65
C ARG A 66 -19.31 5.27 -14.39
N LEU A 67 -18.39 5.51 -15.33
CA LEU A 67 -17.00 5.09 -15.22
C LEU A 67 -16.29 5.73 -14.02
N GLY A 68 -16.53 7.02 -13.75
CA GLY A 68 -15.96 7.68 -12.58
C GLY A 68 -16.39 7.05 -11.25
N GLY A 69 -17.67 6.66 -11.13
CA GLY A 69 -18.18 5.98 -9.94
C GLY A 69 -17.59 4.58 -9.76
N PHE A 70 -17.48 3.82 -10.85
CA PHE A 70 -16.84 2.51 -10.84
C PHE A 70 -15.35 2.61 -10.48
N PHE A 71 -14.63 3.56 -11.08
CA PHE A 71 -13.21 3.79 -10.84
C PHE A 71 -12.91 4.04 -9.36
N VAL A 72 -13.70 4.90 -8.71
CA VAL A 72 -13.50 5.25 -7.29
C VAL A 72 -13.81 4.06 -6.40
N LEU A 73 -14.92 3.35 -6.64
CA LEU A 73 -15.30 2.18 -5.83
C LEU A 73 -14.28 1.05 -5.96
N ALA A 74 -13.84 0.74 -7.18
CA ALA A 74 -12.86 -0.31 -7.43
C ALA A 74 -11.47 0.08 -6.91
N SER A 75 -11.04 1.33 -7.10
CA SER A 75 -9.74 1.81 -6.61
C SER A 75 -9.65 1.77 -5.09
N ILE A 76 -10.65 2.31 -4.38
CA ILE A 76 -10.57 2.43 -2.92
C ILE A 76 -10.72 1.07 -2.24
N ARG A 77 -11.60 0.20 -2.74
CA ARG A 77 -11.90 -1.07 -2.08
C ARG A 77 -10.89 -2.17 -2.38
N GLU A 78 -10.42 -2.24 -3.62
CA GLU A 78 -9.63 -3.39 -4.09
C GLU A 78 -8.17 -2.99 -4.33
N PHE A 79 -7.95 -2.02 -5.21
CA PHE A 79 -6.61 -1.79 -5.76
C PHE A 79 -5.69 -1.03 -4.80
N ALA A 80 -6.17 0.01 -4.13
CA ALA A 80 -5.37 0.77 -3.17
C ALA A 80 -4.81 -0.12 -2.04
N PRO A 81 -5.62 -0.89 -1.28
CA PRO A 81 -5.08 -1.73 -0.22
C PRO A 81 -4.15 -2.83 -0.76
N PHE A 82 -4.49 -3.43 -1.90
CA PHE A 82 -3.69 -4.51 -2.47
C PHE A 82 -2.32 -4.03 -2.97
N VAL A 83 -2.29 -2.95 -3.75
CA VAL A 83 -1.05 -2.38 -4.30
C VAL A 83 -0.17 -1.86 -3.18
N THR A 84 -0.73 -1.15 -2.19
CA THR A 84 0.05 -0.69 -1.03
C THR A 84 0.64 -1.86 -0.25
N ALA A 85 -0.12 -2.92 0.01
CA ALA A 85 0.40 -4.08 0.75
C ALA A 85 1.56 -4.77 0.00
N VAL A 86 1.40 -5.01 -1.30
CA VAL A 86 2.43 -5.68 -2.12
C VAL A 86 3.70 -4.84 -2.24
N VAL A 87 3.56 -3.53 -2.49
CA VAL A 87 4.71 -2.63 -2.65
C VAL A 87 5.47 -2.47 -1.34
N VAL A 88 4.76 -2.27 -0.22
CA VAL A 88 5.39 -2.13 1.10
C VAL A 88 6.07 -3.44 1.53
N ALA A 89 5.42 -4.59 1.32
CA ALA A 89 6.03 -5.89 1.62
C ALA A 89 7.26 -6.17 0.73
N GLY A 90 7.18 -5.81 -0.55
CA GLY A 90 8.25 -6.04 -1.51
C GLY A 90 9.47 -5.14 -1.31
N VAL A 91 9.29 -3.88 -0.96
CA VAL A 91 10.37 -2.89 -0.87
C VAL A 91 10.84 -2.70 0.56
N ALA A 92 9.96 -2.27 1.47
CA ALA A 92 10.35 -2.09 2.87
C ALA A 92 10.57 -3.42 3.57
N GLY A 93 9.75 -4.43 3.29
CA GLY A 93 9.90 -5.76 3.89
C GLY A 93 11.23 -6.41 3.55
N THR A 94 11.64 -6.40 2.27
CA THR A 94 12.93 -6.96 1.87
C THR A 94 14.12 -6.17 2.43
N ALA A 95 14.05 -4.83 2.45
CA ALA A 95 15.09 -3.98 2.99
C ALA A 95 15.31 -4.15 4.51
N ILE A 96 14.29 -4.54 5.27
CA ILE A 96 14.40 -4.83 6.71
C ILE A 96 14.99 -6.22 6.96
N THR A 97 14.77 -7.17 6.05
CA THR A 97 15.25 -8.55 6.19
C THR A 97 16.64 -8.80 5.62
N ALA A 98 17.09 -7.95 4.70
CA ALA A 98 18.42 -8.01 4.08
C ALA A 98 19.51 -7.54 5.05
#